data_AF-A0A926SRD4-F1
#
_entry.id   AF-A0A926SRD4-F1
#
_cell.length_a   1.000
_cell.length_b   1.000
_cell.length_c   1.000
_cell.angle_alpha   90.00
_cell.angle_beta   90.00
_cell.angle_gamma   90.00
#
_symmetry.space_group_name_H-M   'P 1'
#
loop_
_entity.id
_entity.type
_entity.pdbx_description
1 polymer ?
#
loop_
_entity_poly.entity_id
_entity_poly.type
_entity_poly.pdbx_seq_one_letter_code
_entity_poly.pdbx_strand_id
1 'polypeptide(L)'
;MIQKLLRRKTPKDTLYSGNETRPRSGLVQGESKLMATFFGLAIALGIGSLITLILVANNRALATRGKVFVQMADGTTQLAQEFDVNYRRPEIIKETAVRWMQLAFEWDNRIPGKDQAVDEGINFDKSNKRVPTKTYLASYLMEPGFRQEFLRLMASEVIPIDVMTGRRKSILRFYSVSDPRQVAKNRWEIDIVATRVERSATQELGEIRVNRTITLQAVPAISPALKDSDPEVWRKTLYELTQNGLMIVEVKPLNL
;
A
#
# COMPACT_ATOMS: atom_id res chain seq x y z
N MET A 1 -70.99 -70.65 -40.60
CA MET A 1 -70.35 -71.81 -39.94
C MET A 1 -69.86 -72.74 -41.06
N ILE A 2 -68.71 -72.43 -41.66
CA ILE A 2 -67.37 -73.02 -41.41
C ILE A 2 -67.23 -74.47 -41.94
N GLN A 3 -66.09 -74.69 -42.63
CA GLN A 3 -65.48 -75.94 -43.15
C GLN A 3 -65.92 -76.38 -44.56
N LYS A 4 -65.02 -76.73 -45.50
CA LYS A 4 -63.67 -77.31 -45.34
C LYS A 4 -62.79 -77.02 -46.56
N LEU A 5 -61.64 -76.42 -46.28
CA LEU A 5 -60.44 -76.37 -47.13
C LEU A 5 -59.79 -77.76 -47.25
N LEU A 6 -59.10 -78.00 -48.38
CA LEU A 6 -57.79 -78.65 -48.57
C LEU A 6 -57.74 -79.74 -49.65
N ARG A 7 -56.87 -79.53 -50.66
CA ARG A 7 -55.75 -80.39 -51.13
C ARG A 7 -55.39 -79.98 -52.58
N ARG A 8 -54.13 -79.86 -53.03
CA ARG A 8 -52.84 -80.43 -52.60
C ARG A 8 -51.65 -79.62 -53.19
N LYS A 9 -50.54 -79.58 -52.43
CA LYS A 9 -49.14 -79.21 -52.77
C LYS A 9 -48.54 -80.13 -53.87
N THR A 10 -47.45 -79.87 -54.61
CA THR A 10 -46.05 -79.34 -54.36
C THR A 10 -45.31 -79.30 -55.74
N PRO A 11 -44.01 -78.91 -55.91
CA PRO A 11 -42.99 -78.31 -55.02
C PRO A 11 -42.33 -77.00 -55.59
N LYS A 12 -41.94 -76.03 -54.76
CA LYS A 12 -40.55 -75.65 -54.36
C LYS A 12 -39.44 -75.91 -55.41
N ASP A 13 -38.86 -74.82 -55.93
CA ASP A 13 -37.43 -74.64 -56.24
C ASP A 13 -37.15 -73.11 -56.27
N THR A 14 -36.50 -72.60 -55.23
CA THR A 14 -35.09 -72.14 -55.17
C THR A 14 -34.92 -70.63 -55.36
N LEU A 15 -34.57 -70.00 -54.24
CA LEU A 15 -33.99 -68.69 -54.05
C LEU A 15 -32.89 -68.34 -55.06
N TYR A 16 -32.97 -67.15 -55.66
CA TYR A 16 -31.79 -66.37 -56.01
C TYR A 16 -31.95 -64.95 -55.46
N SER A 17 -31.33 -64.75 -54.30
CA SER A 17 -30.91 -63.45 -53.77
C SER A 17 -29.48 -63.21 -54.31
N GLY A 18 -29.21 -62.03 -54.86
CA GLY A 18 -27.88 -61.76 -55.42
C GLY A 18 -27.66 -60.32 -55.89
N ASN A 19 -27.51 -59.41 -54.91
CA ASN A 19 -26.71 -58.19 -54.95
C ASN A 19 -26.82 -57.23 -56.15
N GLU A 20 -27.71 -56.24 -56.02
CA GLU A 20 -27.43 -54.90 -56.54
C GLU A 20 -26.29 -54.28 -55.72
N THR A 21 -25.10 -54.17 -56.31
CA THR A 21 -24.02 -53.35 -55.75
C THR A 21 -24.39 -51.87 -55.89
N ARG A 22 -24.95 -51.28 -54.83
CA ARG A 22 -24.98 -49.82 -54.68
C ARG A 22 -23.54 -49.31 -54.60
N PRO A 23 -23.16 -48.27 -55.36
CA PRO A 23 -21.82 -47.68 -55.21
C PRO A 23 -21.67 -47.12 -53.79
N ARG A 24 -20.60 -47.54 -53.11
CA ARG A 24 -20.21 -47.04 -51.78
C ARG A 24 -19.91 -45.54 -51.86
N SER A 25 -20.89 -44.68 -51.57
CA SER A 25 -20.70 -43.23 -51.45
C SER A 25 -20.05 -42.78 -50.12
N GLY A 26 -19.38 -43.69 -49.40
CA GLY A 26 -18.81 -43.42 -48.08
C GLY A 26 -17.38 -42.86 -48.09
N LEU A 27 -16.64 -43.01 -49.20
CA LEU A 27 -15.25 -42.53 -49.31
C LEU A 27 -15.16 -41.01 -49.50
N VAL A 28 -16.07 -40.41 -50.26
CA VAL A 28 -16.13 -38.95 -50.50
C VAL A 28 -16.56 -38.18 -49.23
N GLN A 29 -17.31 -38.82 -48.33
CA GLN A 29 -17.81 -38.19 -47.11
C GLN A 29 -16.76 -38.11 -45.98
N GLY A 30 -15.72 -38.95 -46.03
CA GLY A 30 -14.60 -38.93 -45.07
C GLY A 30 -13.56 -37.87 -45.42
N GLU A 31 -13.20 -37.77 -46.70
CA GLU A 31 -12.24 -36.76 -47.21
C GLU A 31 -12.76 -35.33 -47.06
N SER A 32 -14.06 -35.10 -47.31
CA SER A 32 -14.70 -33.78 -47.13
C SER A 32 -14.72 -33.31 -45.67
N LYS A 33 -14.90 -34.21 -44.71
CA LYS A 33 -14.84 -33.89 -43.27
C LYS A 33 -13.42 -33.57 -42.82
N LEU A 34 -12.43 -34.31 -43.34
CA LEU A 34 -11.02 -34.10 -43.04
C LEU A 34 -10.54 -32.73 -43.59
N MET A 35 -10.91 -32.41 -44.83
CA MET A 35 -10.66 -31.11 -45.45
C MET A 35 -11.32 -29.97 -44.67
N ALA A 36 -12.59 -30.11 -44.26
CA ALA A 36 -13.29 -29.10 -43.47
C ALA A 36 -12.63 -28.86 -42.09
N THR A 37 -12.11 -29.92 -41.47
CA THR A 37 -11.42 -29.83 -40.17
C THR A 37 -10.10 -29.08 -40.31
N PHE A 38 -9.29 -29.39 -41.32
CA PHE A 38 -8.05 -28.65 -41.61
C PHE A 38 -8.31 -27.19 -41.97
N PHE A 39 -9.38 -26.92 -42.71
CA PHE A 39 -9.76 -25.56 -43.06
C PHE A 39 -10.18 -24.75 -41.82
N GLY A 40 -10.97 -25.36 -40.93
CA GLY A 40 -11.34 -24.75 -39.65
C GLY A 40 -10.12 -24.50 -38.74
N LEU A 41 -9.17 -25.45 -38.69
CA LEU A 41 -7.93 -25.30 -37.93
C LEU A 41 -7.04 -24.18 -38.49
N ALA A 42 -6.94 -24.07 -39.82
CA ALA A 42 -6.18 -23.02 -40.48
C ALA A 42 -6.78 -21.62 -40.21
N ILE A 43 -8.11 -21.50 -40.24
CA ILE A 43 -8.79 -20.25 -39.87
C ILE A 43 -8.54 -19.91 -38.39
N ALA A 44 -8.66 -20.88 -37.49
CA ALA A 44 -8.42 -20.66 -36.07
C ALA A 44 -6.97 -20.23 -35.77
N LEU A 45 -5.99 -20.87 -36.43
CA LEU A 45 -4.57 -20.47 -36.36
C LEU A 45 -4.33 -19.08 -36.95
N GLY A 46 -4.98 -18.76 -38.07
CA GLY A 46 -4.90 -17.44 -38.70
C GLY A 46 -5.43 -16.33 -37.79
N ILE A 47 -6.60 -16.54 -37.18
CA ILE A 47 -7.20 -15.62 -36.22
C ILE A 47 -6.32 -15.49 -34.98
N GLY A 48 -5.84 -16.61 -34.42
CA GLY A 48 -4.95 -16.63 -33.27
C GLY A 48 -3.68 -15.82 -33.52
N SER A 49 -3.03 -16.04 -34.67
CA SER A 49 -1.83 -15.31 -35.10
C SER A 49 -2.11 -13.80 -35.21
N LEU A 50 -3.25 -13.41 -35.80
CA LEU A 50 -3.66 -12.01 -35.94
C LEU A 50 -3.86 -11.34 -34.57
N ILE A 51 -4.48 -12.03 -33.61
CA ILE A 51 -4.67 -11.52 -32.24
C ILE A 51 -3.32 -11.30 -31.55
N THR A 52 -2.37 -12.24 -31.67
CA THR A 52 -1.01 -12.05 -31.14
C THR A 52 -0.29 -10.88 -31.79
N LEU A 53 -0.43 -10.68 -33.11
CA LEU A 53 0.15 -9.54 -33.81
C LEU A 53 -0.41 -8.21 -33.31
N ILE A 54 -1.73 -8.13 -33.08
CA ILE A 54 -2.38 -6.94 -32.50
C ILE A 54 -1.85 -6.69 -31.08
N LEU A 55 -1.71 -7.74 -30.25
CA LEU A 55 -1.14 -7.62 -28.92
C LEU A 55 0.31 -7.11 -28.95
N VAL A 56 1.15 -7.64 -29.85
CA VAL A 56 2.54 -7.19 -30.01
C VAL A 56 2.60 -5.73 -30.46
N ALA A 57 1.75 -5.32 -31.40
CA ALA A 57 1.68 -3.92 -31.85
C ALA A 57 1.27 -2.97 -30.71
N ASN A 58 0.25 -3.34 -29.93
CA ASN A 58 -0.20 -2.57 -28.77
C ASN A 58 0.87 -2.51 -27.67
N ASN A 59 1.58 -3.63 -27.43
CA ASN A 59 2.62 -3.69 -26.42
C ASN A 59 3.86 -2.87 -26.83
N ARG A 60 4.19 -2.85 -28.14
CA ARG A 60 5.22 -1.95 -28.68
C ARG A 60 4.84 -0.48 -28.48
N ALA A 61 3.59 -0.11 -28.73
CA ALA A 61 3.10 1.25 -28.51
C ALA A 61 3.16 1.68 -27.04
N LEU A 62 2.92 0.75 -26.10
CA LEU A 62 3.08 0.96 -24.66
C LEU A 62 4.56 1.09 -24.26
N ALA A 63 5.43 0.24 -24.80
CA ALA A 63 6.86 0.27 -24.53
C ALA A 63 7.56 1.53 -25.09
N THR A 64 6.99 2.16 -26.12
CA THR A 64 7.48 3.43 -26.67
C THR A 64 6.82 4.67 -26.06
N ARG A 65 5.96 4.53 -25.04
CA ARG A 65 5.44 5.72 -24.33
C ARG A 65 6.61 6.55 -23.80
N GLY A 66 6.59 7.84 -24.12
CA GLY A 66 7.62 8.78 -23.71
C GLY A 66 7.78 8.79 -22.19
N LYS A 67 9.02 8.85 -21.75
CA LYS A 67 9.35 9.05 -20.34
C LYS A 67 8.71 10.35 -19.85
N VAL A 68 7.95 10.29 -18.75
CA VAL A 68 7.41 11.49 -18.11
C VAL A 68 8.53 12.16 -17.32
N PHE A 69 8.73 13.44 -17.54
CA PHE A 69 9.68 14.25 -16.78
C PHE A 69 8.91 15.21 -15.89
N VAL A 70 9.36 15.37 -14.65
CA VAL A 70 8.81 16.35 -13.72
C VAL A 70 9.85 17.44 -13.52
N GLN A 71 9.42 18.70 -13.68
CA GLN A 71 10.23 19.85 -13.35
C GLN A 71 10.07 20.15 -11.85
N MET A 72 11.20 20.21 -11.15
CA MET A 72 11.27 20.54 -9.74
C MET A 72 11.19 22.06 -9.54
N ALA A 73 10.91 22.49 -8.31
CA ALA A 73 10.82 23.92 -7.97
C ALA A 73 12.14 24.69 -8.21
N ASP A 74 13.29 24.00 -8.22
CA ASP A 74 14.60 24.56 -8.54
C ASP A 74 14.89 24.66 -10.07
N GLY A 75 13.91 24.32 -10.90
CA GLY A 75 14.00 24.34 -12.37
C GLY A 75 14.67 23.10 -12.96
N THR A 76 15.22 22.19 -12.13
CA THR A 76 15.81 20.94 -12.62
C THR A 76 14.73 19.98 -13.11
N THR A 77 15.09 19.13 -14.07
CA THR A 77 14.18 18.13 -14.63
C THR A 77 14.61 16.75 -14.19
N GLN A 78 13.69 15.98 -13.59
CA GLN A 78 13.94 14.60 -13.17
C GLN A 78 13.03 13.63 -13.92
N LEU A 79 13.55 12.44 -14.17
CA LEU A 79 12.76 11.35 -14.74
C LEU A 79 11.75 10.86 -13.68
N ALA A 80 10.46 10.93 -13.99
CA ALA A 80 9.43 10.42 -13.10
C ALA A 80 9.42 8.90 -13.16
N GLN A 81 9.51 8.27 -11.99
CA GLN A 81 9.17 6.86 -11.84
C GLN A 81 7.71 6.77 -11.44
N GLU A 82 6.90 6.08 -12.25
CA GLU A 82 5.50 5.89 -11.97
C GLU A 82 5.33 4.92 -10.80
N PHE A 83 4.65 5.38 -9.76
CA PHE A 83 4.21 4.58 -8.62
C PHE A 83 2.71 4.81 -8.41
N ASP A 84 2.05 3.87 -7.72
CA ASP A 84 0.69 4.11 -7.24
C ASP A 84 0.68 5.36 -6.32
N VAL A 85 -0.39 6.16 -6.40
CA VAL A 85 -0.53 7.39 -5.59
C VAL A 85 -0.38 7.12 -4.08
N ASN A 86 -0.75 5.93 -3.64
CA ASN A 86 -0.64 5.52 -2.25
C ASN A 86 0.72 4.90 -1.93
N TYR A 87 1.54 4.53 -2.90
CA TYR A 87 2.83 3.91 -2.63
C TYR A 87 3.75 4.87 -1.87
N ARG A 88 4.49 4.32 -0.91
CA ARG A 88 5.53 5.04 -0.17
C ARG A 88 6.77 4.17 -0.13
N ARG A 89 7.92 4.79 -0.33
CA ARG A 89 9.22 4.11 -0.26
C ARG A 89 9.49 3.64 1.17
N PRO A 90 10.03 2.44 1.39
CA PRO A 90 10.28 1.92 2.73
C PRO A 90 11.07 2.86 3.63
N GLU A 91 12.04 3.58 3.06
CA GLU A 91 12.91 4.53 3.77
C GLU A 91 12.09 5.69 4.35
N ILE A 92 11.15 6.24 3.58
CA ILE A 92 10.29 7.34 4.00
C ILE A 92 9.35 6.90 5.13
N ILE A 93 8.84 5.66 5.07
CA ILE A 93 7.98 5.13 6.13
C ILE A 93 8.77 4.97 7.44
N LYS A 94 9.99 4.40 7.37
CA LYS A 94 10.88 4.28 8.53
C LYS A 94 11.24 5.63 9.13
N GLU A 95 11.67 6.57 8.29
CA GLU A 95 12.04 7.91 8.73
C GLU A 95 10.87 8.62 9.42
N THR A 96 9.66 8.49 8.88
CA THR A 96 8.44 9.07 9.48
C THR A 96 8.17 8.49 10.86
N ALA A 97 8.26 7.16 11.00
CA ALA A 97 8.02 6.47 12.27
C ALA A 97 9.07 6.84 13.33
N VAL A 98 10.35 6.88 12.95
CA VAL A 98 11.46 7.32 13.82
C VAL A 98 11.29 8.78 14.21
N ARG A 99 10.98 9.66 13.25
CA ARG A 99 10.77 11.08 13.50
C ARG A 99 9.61 11.32 14.45
N TRP A 100 8.51 10.59 14.29
CA TRP A 100 7.39 10.64 15.22
C TRP A 100 7.83 10.20 16.63
N MET A 101 8.55 9.08 16.75
CA MET A 101 9.07 8.62 18.05
C MET A 101 9.93 9.68 18.73
N GLN A 102 10.84 10.32 17.99
CA GLN A 102 11.67 11.41 18.49
C GLN A 102 10.82 12.59 18.98
N LEU A 103 9.90 13.09 18.15
CA LEU A 103 9.03 14.20 18.53
C LEU A 103 8.13 13.86 19.72
N ALA A 104 7.67 12.61 19.81
CA ALA A 104 6.78 12.15 20.86
C ALA A 104 7.51 11.93 22.19
N PHE A 105 8.75 11.43 22.20
CA PHE A 105 9.41 10.95 23.42
C PHE A 105 10.77 11.62 23.75
N GLU A 106 11.31 12.46 22.87
CA GLU A 106 12.49 13.29 23.16
C GLU A 106 12.06 14.69 23.56
N TRP A 107 12.06 14.94 24.86
CA TRP A 107 11.58 16.18 25.44
C TRP A 107 12.74 17.00 25.99
N ASP A 108 12.62 18.29 25.78
CA ASP A 108 13.42 19.33 26.41
C ASP A 108 12.57 20.61 26.48
N ASN A 109 13.13 21.65 27.10
CA ASN A 109 12.51 22.95 27.20
C ASN A 109 12.92 23.89 26.04
N ARG A 110 13.15 23.35 24.84
CA ARG A 110 13.61 24.13 23.68
C ARG A 110 12.61 24.04 22.53
N ILE A 111 12.30 25.21 21.95
CA ILE A 111 11.45 25.28 20.77
C ILE A 111 12.27 24.90 19.52
N PRO A 112 11.82 23.93 18.70
CA PRO A 112 12.51 23.59 17.45
C PRO A 112 12.71 24.82 16.55
N GLY A 113 13.95 25.04 16.10
CA GLY A 113 14.31 26.17 15.23
C GLY A 113 14.42 27.53 15.93
N LYS A 114 14.32 27.58 17.27
CA LYS A 114 14.56 28.78 18.09
C LYS A 114 15.40 28.43 19.32
N ASP A 115 16.71 28.30 19.13
CA ASP A 115 17.65 27.82 20.16
C ASP A 115 17.68 28.66 21.46
N GLN A 116 17.22 29.91 21.40
CA GLN A 116 17.19 30.83 22.54
C GLN A 116 15.83 30.91 23.25
N ALA A 117 14.78 30.30 22.67
CA ALA A 117 13.43 30.36 23.23
C ALA A 117 13.15 29.18 24.16
N VAL A 118 12.67 29.49 25.38
CA VAL A 118 12.22 28.48 26.35
C VAL A 118 10.84 27.98 25.93
N ASP A 119 10.68 26.66 25.86
CA ASP A 119 9.39 26.00 25.61
C ASP A 119 8.59 25.89 26.91
N GLU A 120 7.60 26.78 27.08
CA GLU A 120 6.68 26.76 28.23
C GLU A 120 5.57 25.69 28.12
N GLY A 121 5.59 24.94 27.02
CA GLY A 121 4.59 23.95 26.65
C GLY A 121 3.32 24.57 26.05
N ILE A 122 2.65 23.77 25.23
CA ILE A 122 1.40 24.14 24.57
C ILE A 122 0.23 23.55 25.35
N ASN A 123 -0.73 24.41 25.71
CA ASN A 123 -2.01 23.96 26.21
C ASN A 123 -2.88 23.51 25.03
N PHE A 124 -3.44 22.31 25.12
CA PHE A 124 -4.23 21.68 24.06
C PHE A 124 -5.71 21.54 24.41
N ASP A 125 -6.09 21.77 25.67
CA ASP A 125 -7.47 21.66 26.15
C ASP A 125 -7.79 22.66 27.29
N LYS A 126 -8.97 22.50 27.91
CA LYS A 126 -9.39 23.35 29.04
C LYS A 126 -8.78 22.92 30.38
N SER A 127 -8.05 21.80 30.43
CA SER A 127 -7.49 21.25 31.68
C SER A 127 -6.20 21.93 32.14
N ASN A 128 -5.71 22.91 31.36
CA ASN A 128 -4.46 23.65 31.59
C ASN A 128 -3.22 22.74 31.66
N LYS A 129 -3.33 21.50 31.17
CA LYS A 129 -2.21 20.59 30.97
C LYS A 129 -1.43 21.03 29.74
N ARG A 130 -0.11 20.85 29.80
CA ARG A 130 0.79 21.29 28.73
C ARG A 130 1.65 20.14 28.25
N VAL A 131 1.93 20.15 26.95
CA VAL A 131 2.90 19.26 26.31
C VAL A 131 4.02 20.09 25.67
N PRO A 132 5.25 19.56 25.54
CA PRO A 132 6.30 20.25 24.80
C PRO A 132 5.85 20.48 23.36
N THR A 133 6.35 21.55 22.75
CA THR A 133 6.06 21.91 21.35
C THR A 133 6.38 20.75 20.41
N LYS A 134 7.47 20.01 20.65
CA LYS A 134 7.82 18.79 19.89
C LYS A 134 6.72 17.73 19.94
N THR A 135 6.20 17.43 21.11
CA THR A 135 5.13 16.44 21.29
C THR A 135 3.82 16.93 20.67
N TYR A 136 3.54 18.22 20.77
CA TYR A 136 2.40 18.83 20.08
C TYR A 136 2.52 18.66 18.55
N LEU A 137 3.71 18.88 17.98
CA LEU A 137 3.98 18.62 16.55
C LEU A 137 3.86 17.13 16.19
N ALA A 138 4.33 16.21 17.05
CA ALA A 138 4.17 14.76 16.84
C ALA A 138 2.70 14.38 16.64
N SER A 139 1.81 15.05 17.37
CA SER A 139 0.36 14.81 17.32
C SER A 139 -0.26 15.13 15.94
N TYR A 140 0.41 15.96 15.12
CA TYR A 140 -0.03 16.26 13.76
C TYR A 140 0.28 15.18 12.73
N LEU A 141 1.22 14.27 13.04
CA LEU A 141 1.45 13.08 12.23
C LEU A 141 0.37 12.00 12.46
N MET A 142 -0.52 12.20 13.42
CA MET A 142 -1.53 11.23 13.82
C MET A 142 -2.89 11.58 13.24
N GLU A 143 -3.75 10.59 13.10
CA GLU A 143 -5.14 10.78 12.71
C GLU A 143 -5.85 11.78 13.64
N PRO A 144 -6.67 12.72 13.13
CA PRO A 144 -7.29 13.78 13.95
C PRO A 144 -8.05 13.27 15.18
N GLY A 145 -8.75 12.12 15.04
CA GLY A 145 -9.51 11.52 16.14
C GLY A 145 -8.67 10.87 17.23
N PHE A 146 -7.37 10.65 17.01
CA PHE A 146 -6.44 10.07 18.00
C PHE A 146 -5.58 11.14 18.68
N ARG A 147 -5.52 12.34 18.09
CA ARG A 147 -4.64 13.43 18.52
C ARG A 147 -4.90 13.86 19.96
N GLN A 148 -6.15 14.09 20.32
CA GLN A 148 -6.50 14.64 21.63
C GLN A 148 -6.21 13.64 22.76
N GLU A 149 -6.52 12.38 22.52
CA GLU A 149 -6.28 11.26 23.42
C GLU A 149 -4.78 11.05 23.63
N PHE A 150 -4.01 11.10 22.54
CA PHE A 150 -2.55 11.07 22.60
C PHE A 150 -2.00 12.23 23.45
N LEU A 151 -2.39 13.47 23.18
CA LEU A 151 -1.92 14.63 23.93
C LEU A 151 -2.31 14.54 25.41
N ARG A 152 -3.53 14.09 25.70
CA ARG A 152 -4.01 13.88 27.06
C ARG A 152 -3.16 12.85 27.81
N LEU A 153 -2.92 11.70 27.19
CA LEU A 153 -2.07 10.62 27.75
C LEU A 153 -0.65 11.13 27.99
N MET A 154 -0.07 11.82 27.00
CA MET A 154 1.29 12.36 27.11
C MET A 154 1.39 13.34 28.28
N ALA A 155 0.44 14.26 28.42
CA ALA A 155 0.45 15.26 29.48
C ALA A 155 0.13 14.69 30.88
N SER A 156 -0.63 13.60 30.98
CA SER A 156 -1.06 13.05 32.28
C SER A 156 -0.15 11.96 32.82
N GLU A 157 0.38 11.10 31.96
CA GLU A 157 1.02 9.85 32.37
C GLU A 157 2.46 9.73 31.90
N VAL A 158 2.85 10.45 30.84
CA VAL A 158 4.13 10.20 30.17
C VAL A 158 5.15 11.32 30.43
N ILE A 159 4.75 12.58 30.28
CA ILE A 159 5.64 13.75 30.34
C ILE A 159 5.57 14.38 31.74
N PRO A 160 6.68 14.37 32.49
CA PRO A 160 6.75 15.06 33.77
C PRO A 160 6.70 16.59 33.60
N ILE A 161 6.04 17.30 34.53
CA ILE A 161 5.89 18.76 34.47
C ILE A 161 7.23 19.52 34.56
N ASP A 162 8.26 18.91 35.15
CA ASP A 162 9.59 19.50 35.30
C ASP A 162 10.37 19.59 33.98
N VAL A 163 9.90 18.94 32.90
CA VAL A 163 10.41 19.08 31.53
C VAL A 163 10.31 20.53 31.06
N MET A 164 9.17 21.20 31.27
CA MET A 164 8.97 22.60 30.84
C MET A 164 9.91 23.56 31.58
N THR A 165 10.29 23.21 32.81
CA THR A 165 11.25 23.99 33.61
C THR A 165 12.70 23.71 33.23
N GLY A 166 12.96 22.80 32.28
CA GLY A 166 14.30 22.40 31.84
C GLY A 166 15.08 21.53 32.84
N ARG A 167 14.48 21.20 33.98
CA ARG A 167 15.08 20.34 35.02
C ARG A 167 15.17 18.88 34.61
N ARG A 168 14.33 18.46 33.66
CA ARG A 168 14.31 17.12 33.07
C ARG A 168 14.31 17.19 31.56
N LYS A 169 15.03 16.27 30.94
CA LYS A 169 15.04 16.04 29.49
C LYS A 169 15.00 14.55 29.22
N SER A 170 14.59 14.17 28.02
CA SER A 170 14.66 12.79 27.56
C SER A 170 15.28 12.69 26.18
N ILE A 171 15.97 11.57 25.96
CA ILE A 171 16.49 11.17 24.64
C ILE A 171 16.02 9.74 24.34
N LEU A 172 15.85 9.40 23.07
CA LEU A 172 15.56 8.04 22.66
C LEU A 172 16.84 7.36 22.19
N ARG A 173 17.07 6.14 22.68
CA ARG A 173 18.05 5.20 22.15
C ARG A 173 17.29 4.14 21.35
N PHE A 174 17.42 4.17 20.03
CA PHE A 174 16.86 3.15 19.14
C PHE A 174 17.79 1.95 19.08
N TYR A 175 17.24 0.75 19.26
CA TYR A 175 17.97 -0.52 19.13
C TYR A 175 17.64 -1.23 17.83
N SER A 176 16.38 -1.14 17.38
CA SER A 176 15.94 -1.73 16.12
C SER A 176 14.73 -0.99 15.56
N VAL A 177 14.68 -0.90 14.24
CA VAL A 177 13.55 -0.41 13.45
C VAL A 177 13.34 -1.43 12.33
N SER A 178 12.20 -2.12 12.34
CA SER A 178 11.92 -3.16 11.36
C SER A 178 11.75 -2.60 9.94
N ASP A 179 11.82 -3.48 8.94
CA ASP A 179 11.30 -3.16 7.61
C ASP A 179 9.78 -2.93 7.66
N PRO A 180 9.22 -2.01 6.85
CA PRO A 180 7.78 -1.77 6.81
C PRO A 180 7.06 -2.98 6.23
N ARG A 181 6.13 -3.55 6.99
CA ARG A 181 5.27 -4.65 6.55
C ARG A 181 3.97 -4.08 6.04
N GLN A 182 3.65 -4.31 4.77
CA GLN A 182 2.37 -3.87 4.23
C GLN A 182 1.24 -4.77 4.75
N VAL A 183 0.34 -4.21 5.55
CA VAL A 183 -0.76 -4.95 6.18
C VAL A 183 -2.11 -4.76 5.46
N ALA A 184 -2.23 -3.70 4.67
CA ALA A 184 -3.36 -3.49 3.76
C ALA A 184 -2.94 -2.65 2.55
N LYS A 185 -3.86 -2.47 1.59
CA LYS A 185 -3.71 -1.39 0.60
C LYS A 185 -3.46 -0.09 1.38
N ASN A 186 -2.45 0.67 0.97
CA ASN A 186 -2.04 1.95 1.57
C ASN A 186 -1.66 1.97 3.05
N ARG A 187 -1.42 0.82 3.69
CA ARG A 187 -1.05 0.75 5.12
C ARG A 187 0.15 -0.15 5.40
N TRP A 188 1.02 0.32 6.29
CA TRP A 188 2.22 -0.37 6.72
C TRP A 188 2.37 -0.36 8.23
N GLU A 189 2.95 -1.43 8.75
CA GLU A 189 3.37 -1.54 10.15
C GLU A 189 4.89 -1.54 10.25
N ILE A 190 5.39 -0.84 11.27
CA ILE A 190 6.80 -0.83 11.65
C ILE A 190 6.89 -1.14 13.14
N ASP A 191 7.75 -2.08 13.49
CA ASP A 191 8.13 -2.39 14.87
C ASP A 191 9.39 -1.61 15.23
N ILE A 192 9.33 -0.86 16.34
CA ILE A 192 10.44 -0.06 16.86
C ILE A 192 10.75 -0.54 18.28
N VAL A 193 12.02 -0.89 18.51
CA VAL A 193 12.58 -1.21 19.81
C VAL A 193 13.45 -0.04 20.24
N ALA A 194 13.04 0.64 21.31
CA ALA A 194 13.72 1.83 21.80
C ALA A 194 13.66 1.94 23.33
N THR A 195 14.58 2.68 23.92
CA THR A 195 14.55 3.07 25.34
C THR A 195 14.63 4.57 25.45
N ARG A 196 13.73 5.15 26.24
CA ARG A 196 13.78 6.55 26.64
C ARG A 196 14.65 6.67 27.88
N VAL A 197 15.70 7.48 27.76
CA VAL A 197 16.60 7.79 28.86
C VAL A 197 16.23 9.18 29.37
N GLU A 198 15.85 9.29 30.64
CA GLU A 198 15.54 10.55 31.30
C GLU A 198 16.76 11.07 32.04
N ARG A 199 17.06 12.36 31.90
CA ARG A 199 18.21 13.01 32.50
C ARG A 199 17.84 14.34 33.13
N SER A 200 18.51 14.66 34.23
CA SER A 200 18.57 16.02 34.76
C SER A 200 19.86 16.72 34.29
N ALA A 201 20.10 17.94 34.76
CA ALA A 201 21.35 18.65 34.49
C ALA A 201 22.60 17.94 35.04
N THR A 202 22.45 17.08 36.06
CA THR A 202 23.58 16.53 36.82
C THR A 202 23.67 15.00 36.79
N GLN A 203 22.59 14.29 36.45
CA GLN A 203 22.57 12.83 36.47
C GLN A 203 21.50 12.23 35.56
N GLU A 204 21.65 10.95 35.25
CA GLU A 204 20.59 10.13 34.65
C GLU A 204 19.55 9.77 35.71
N LEU A 205 18.27 9.94 35.38
CA LEU A 205 17.14 9.70 36.29
C LEU A 205 16.54 8.31 36.13
N GLY A 206 16.66 7.72 34.94
CA GLY A 206 16.19 6.38 34.66
C GLY A 206 16.05 6.08 33.17
N GLU A 207 15.83 4.80 32.87
CA GLU A 207 15.59 4.28 31.54
C GLU A 207 14.23 3.57 31.48
N ILE A 208 13.42 3.89 30.46
CA ILE A 208 12.08 3.31 30.25
C ILE A 208 12.02 2.71 28.85
N ARG A 209 11.63 1.44 28.73
CA ARG A 209 11.45 0.79 27.42
C ARG A 209 10.23 1.36 26.71
N VAL A 210 10.40 1.77 25.45
CA VAL A 210 9.35 2.35 24.60
C VAL A 210 9.25 1.55 23.31
N ASN A 211 8.97 0.26 23.45
CA ASN A 211 8.79 -0.63 22.30
C ASN A 211 7.39 -0.41 21.71
N ARG A 212 7.32 -0.14 20.41
CA ARG A 212 6.07 0.24 19.74
C ARG A 212 5.94 -0.42 18.37
N THR A 213 4.73 -0.85 18.05
CA THR A 213 4.29 -1.12 16.68
C THR A 213 3.50 0.11 16.22
N ILE A 214 3.93 0.72 15.12
CA ILE A 214 3.33 1.92 14.55
C ILE A 214 2.71 1.54 13.21
N THR A 215 1.41 1.82 13.06
CA THR A 215 0.69 1.63 11.80
C THR A 215 0.56 2.98 11.09
N LEU A 216 1.12 3.06 9.89
CA LEU A 216 1.06 4.24 9.04
C LEU A 216 0.15 3.98 7.83
N GLN A 217 -0.58 5.01 7.42
CA GLN A 217 -1.43 5.02 6.24
C GLN A 217 -0.99 6.13 5.28
N ALA A 218 -0.98 5.84 3.98
CA ALA A 218 -0.77 6.89 2.98
C ALA A 218 -2.04 7.75 2.87
N VAL A 219 -1.83 9.06 2.96
CA VAL A 219 -2.82 10.11 2.77
C VAL A 219 -2.37 11.04 1.65
N PRO A 220 -3.29 11.78 1.00
CA PRO A 220 -2.91 12.82 0.06
C PRO A 220 -1.93 13.79 0.72
N ALA A 221 -0.80 14.04 0.06
CA ALA A 221 0.18 15.01 0.55
C ALA A 221 -0.45 16.40 0.57
N ILE A 222 -0.21 17.15 1.65
CA ILE A 222 -0.69 18.52 1.79
C ILE A 222 0.34 19.42 1.10
N SER A 223 -0.04 20.06 0.00
CA SER A 223 0.81 21.08 -0.61
C SER A 223 0.91 22.30 0.32
N PRO A 224 2.13 22.75 0.67
CA PRO A 224 2.29 23.93 1.50
C PRO A 224 1.72 25.15 0.78
N ALA A 225 0.75 25.82 1.41
CA ALA A 225 0.27 27.14 0.99
C ALA A 225 1.08 28.26 1.70
N LEU A 226 2.39 28.07 1.80
CA LEU A 226 3.30 29.03 2.41
C LEU A 226 3.58 30.16 1.41
N LYS A 227 3.54 31.41 1.87
CA LYS A 227 4.12 32.53 1.12
C LYS A 227 5.60 32.63 1.50
N ASP A 228 6.47 33.06 0.59
CA ASP A 228 7.93 33.11 0.81
C ASP A 228 8.37 33.84 2.10
N SER A 229 7.52 34.75 2.60
CA SER A 229 7.73 35.54 3.81
C SER A 229 7.16 34.92 5.10
N ASP A 230 6.76 33.65 5.10
CA ASP A 230 6.10 33.06 6.25
C ASP A 230 7.02 33.03 7.51
N PRO A 231 6.71 33.83 8.55
CA PRO A 231 7.60 34.01 9.70
C PRO A 231 7.49 32.87 10.72
N GLU A 232 6.52 31.97 10.56
CA GLU A 232 6.19 30.97 11.58
C GLU A 232 6.92 29.63 11.35
N VAL A 233 8.08 29.48 12.01
CA VAL A 233 8.93 28.28 12.01
C VAL A 233 8.14 26.98 12.28
N TRP A 234 7.15 27.04 13.18
CA TRP A 234 6.33 25.88 13.52
C TRP A 234 5.46 25.41 12.35
N ARG A 235 4.95 26.34 11.52
CA ARG A 235 4.11 26.02 10.35
C ARG A 235 4.95 25.37 9.25
N LYS A 236 6.16 25.87 9.02
CA LYS A 236 7.14 25.23 8.10
C LYS A 236 7.44 23.79 8.54
N THR A 237 7.74 23.61 9.82
CA THR A 237 8.00 22.27 10.41
C THR A 237 6.80 21.34 10.21
N LEU A 238 5.58 21.83 10.42
CA LEU A 238 4.36 21.04 10.22
C LEU A 238 4.19 20.58 8.77
N TYR A 239 4.44 21.45 7.80
CA TYR A 239 4.38 21.08 6.38
C TYR A 239 5.48 20.07 6.04
N GLU A 240 6.70 20.27 6.54
CA GLU A 240 7.80 19.32 6.34
C GLU A 240 7.49 17.92 6.89
N LEU A 241 6.76 17.85 8.01
CA LEU A 241 6.34 16.59 8.61
C LEU A 241 5.24 15.88 7.82
N THR A 242 4.36 16.63 7.15
CA THR A 242 3.16 16.08 6.48
C THR A 242 3.30 15.95 4.95
N GLN A 243 4.34 16.53 4.35
CA GLN A 243 4.58 16.50 2.90
C GLN A 243 4.78 15.09 2.34
N ASN A 244 5.27 14.15 3.15
CA ASN A 244 5.46 12.76 2.75
C ASN A 244 4.13 12.01 2.57
N GLY A 245 3.00 12.62 2.93
CA GLY A 245 1.68 12.03 2.81
C GLY A 245 1.54 10.72 3.59
N LEU A 246 2.11 10.65 4.79
CA LEU A 246 1.95 9.54 5.74
C LEU A 246 1.27 10.04 7.01
N MET A 247 0.38 9.21 7.54
CA MET A 247 -0.35 9.48 8.78
C MET A 247 -0.35 8.24 9.66
N ILE A 248 -0.08 8.41 10.95
CA ILE A 248 -0.14 7.36 11.95
C ILE A 248 -1.59 7.18 12.36
N VAL A 249 -2.11 5.97 12.11
CA VAL A 249 -3.48 5.59 12.44
C VAL A 249 -3.56 4.74 13.69
N GLU A 250 -2.43 4.15 14.11
CA GLU A 250 -2.39 3.31 15.31
C GLU A 250 -0.99 3.24 15.89
N VAL A 251 -0.93 3.20 17.23
CA VAL A 251 0.31 2.94 17.98
C VAL A 251 -0.01 1.94 19.09
N LYS A 252 0.68 0.80 19.08
CA LYS A 252 0.51 -0.28 20.06
C LYS A 252 1.82 -0.57 20.78
N PRO A 253 1.78 -1.02 22.04
CA PRO A 253 2.95 -1.63 22.67
C PRO A 253 3.42 -2.85 21.85
N LEU A 254 4.71 -2.92 21.57
CA LEU A 254 5.32 -4.12 21.00
C LEU A 254 5.65 -5.07 22.15
N ASN A 255 4.99 -6.22 22.16
CA ASN A 255 5.29 -7.32 23.08
C ASN A 255 6.50 -8.08 22.52
N LEU A 256 7.60 -8.07 23.27
CA LEU A 256 8.83 -8.82 22.97
C LEU A 256 8.88 -10.11 23.81
#